data_AF-A0AAV1LV45-F1
#
_entry.id   AF-A0AAV1LV45-F1
#
_cell.length_a   1.000
_cell.length_b   1.000
_cell.length_c   1.000
_cell.angle_alpha   90.00
_cell.angle_beta   90.00
_cell.angle_gamma   90.00
#
_symmetry.space_group_name_H-M   'P 1'
#
loop_
_entity.id
_entity.type
_entity.pdbx_description
1 polymer ?
#
loop_
_entity_poly.entity_id
_entity_poly.type
_entity_poly.pdbx_seq_one_letter_code
_entity_poly.pdbx_strand_id
1 'polypeptide(L)'
;MYTDENNGKIMKEFVGLRSKMYAFNLENKTIAKAKGVNKCITKKMTMNSYKSSLFNKKVQYYSMLRFKSIKHTIFTQKLNKIGLSYNDTKRHILDNNIETLAWGHYKLR
;
A
#
# COMPACT_ATOMS: atom_id res chain seq x y z
N MET A 1 16.62 1.45 23.67
CA MET A 1 16.87 2.78 23.09
C MET A 1 16.20 2.80 21.72
N TYR A 2 15.30 3.75 21.47
CA TYR A 2 14.59 3.86 20.19
C TYR A 2 15.49 4.52 19.15
N THR A 3 15.45 4.04 17.91
CA THR A 3 16.22 4.59 16.78
C THR A 3 15.34 5.52 15.96
N ASP A 4 15.91 6.63 15.50
CA ASP A 4 15.24 7.52 14.55
C ASP A 4 15.25 6.90 13.14
N GLU A 5 14.07 6.47 12.69
CA GLU A 5 13.85 5.82 11.40
C GLU A 5 13.98 6.77 10.20
N ASN A 6 13.81 8.08 10.42
CA ASN A 6 13.76 9.08 9.36
C ASN A 6 14.99 10.02 9.36
N ASN A 7 15.96 9.78 10.25
CA ASN A 7 17.24 10.49 10.31
C ASN A 7 17.04 12.02 10.41
N GLY A 8 16.26 12.43 11.41
CA GLY A 8 15.94 13.81 11.76
C GLY A 8 14.84 14.44 10.90
N LYS A 9 14.33 13.74 9.89
CA LYS A 9 13.35 14.30 8.94
C LYS A 9 11.93 14.15 9.45
N ILE A 10 11.24 15.27 9.56
CA ILE A 10 9.86 15.32 10.05
C ILE A 10 8.92 14.68 9.03
N MET A 11 8.09 13.75 9.50
CA MET A 11 6.97 13.19 8.73
C MET A 11 5.79 14.15 8.81
N LYS A 12 5.43 14.76 7.67
CA LYS A 12 4.35 15.74 7.57
C LYS A 12 2.98 15.11 7.42
N GLU A 13 2.94 13.96 6.75
CA GLU A 13 1.68 13.30 6.41
C GLU A 13 1.87 11.80 6.27
N PHE A 14 0.88 11.02 6.71
CA PHE A 14 0.86 9.56 6.61
C PHE A 14 -0.50 9.06 6.13
N VAL A 15 -0.51 8.08 5.22
CA VAL A 15 -1.71 7.37 4.77
C VAL A 15 -1.40 5.88 4.74
N GLY A 16 -2.16 5.11 5.52
CA GLY A 16 -2.10 3.65 5.56
C GLY A 16 -3.38 3.05 4.96
N LEU A 17 -3.22 2.06 4.08
CA LEU A 17 -4.37 1.30 3.54
C LEU A 17 -4.49 -0.08 4.20
N ARG A 18 -3.35 -0.76 4.40
CA ARG A 18 -3.26 -2.07 5.05
C ARG A 18 -1.84 -2.34 5.53
N SER A 19 -1.64 -3.47 6.19
CA SER A 19 -0.30 -3.92 6.59
C SER A 19 0.70 -3.90 5.41
N LYS A 20 1.84 -3.20 5.60
CA LYS A 20 2.90 -3.02 4.59
C LYS A 20 2.43 -2.31 3.30
N MET A 21 1.35 -1.54 3.37
CA MET A 21 0.85 -0.70 2.28
C MET A 21 0.47 0.68 2.81
N TYR A 22 1.38 1.63 2.63
CA TYR A 22 1.27 2.97 3.18
C TYR A 22 2.17 3.93 2.41
N ALA A 23 1.88 5.23 2.51
CA ALA A 23 2.75 6.28 2.04
C ALA A 23 2.86 7.38 3.08
N PHE A 24 3.99 8.06 3.09
CA PHE A 24 4.21 9.22 3.94
C PHE A 24 5.09 10.24 3.27
N ASN A 25 4.83 11.51 3.60
CA ASN A 25 5.62 12.65 3.15
C ASN A 25 6.63 13.02 4.24
N LEU A 26 7.90 13.03 3.86
CA LEU A 26 8.97 13.69 4.58
C LEU A 26 9.15 15.09 3.98
N GLU A 27 9.87 15.97 4.67
CA GLU A 27 10.16 17.34 4.20
C GLU A 27 10.55 17.43 2.72
N ASN A 28 11.39 16.50 2.24
CA ASN A 28 11.98 16.57 0.90
C ASN A 28 11.55 15.43 -0.03
N LYS A 29 10.76 14.45 0.44
CA LYS A 29 10.41 13.27 -0.37
C LYS A 29 9.16 12.55 0.12
N THR A 30 8.43 11.94 -0.81
CA THR A 30 7.39 10.95 -0.50
C THR A 30 8.00 9.56 -0.50
N ILE A 31 7.75 8.79 0.56
CA ILE A 31 8.05 7.35 0.60
C ILE A 31 6.74 6.58 0.46
N ALA A 32 6.64 5.77 -0.59
CA ALA A 32 5.52 4.87 -0.82
C ALA A 32 5.94 3.40 -0.59
N LYS A 33 5.05 2.62 0.01
CA LYS A 33 5.19 1.18 0.23
C LYS A 33 3.89 0.51 -0.21
N ALA A 34 4.01 -0.46 -1.11
CA ALA A 34 2.87 -1.25 -1.58
C ALA A 34 3.29 -2.72 -1.67
N LYS A 35 2.97 -3.51 -0.64
CA LYS A 35 3.30 -4.94 -0.61
C LYS A 35 2.82 -5.64 -1.89
N GLY A 36 3.75 -6.33 -2.55
CA GLY A 36 3.50 -7.06 -3.78
C GLY A 36 3.73 -6.23 -5.05
N VAL A 37 3.86 -4.91 -4.99
CA VAL A 37 4.16 -4.07 -6.16
C VAL A 37 5.67 -3.91 -6.33
N ASN A 38 6.16 -4.01 -7.57
CA ASN A 38 7.59 -3.85 -7.87
C ASN A 38 8.08 -2.44 -7.51
N LYS A 39 9.32 -2.35 -6.99
CA LYS A 39 9.94 -1.09 -6.54
C LYS A 39 9.94 0.00 -7.60
N CYS A 40 10.13 -0.34 -8.88
CA CYS A 40 10.10 0.62 -9.99
C CYS A 40 8.75 1.34 -10.13
N ILE A 41 7.66 0.67 -9.79
CA ILE A 41 6.31 1.24 -9.82
C ILE A 41 6.04 1.98 -8.53
N THR A 42 6.41 1.39 -7.38
CA THR A 42 6.22 2.02 -6.08
C THR A 42 6.92 3.38 -5.99
N LYS A 43 8.09 3.54 -6.63
CA LYS A 43 8.79 4.84 -6.74
C LYS A 43 8.00 5.92 -7.49
N LYS A 44 7.07 5.54 -8.37
CA LYS A 44 6.23 6.46 -9.15
C LYS A 44 4.89 6.76 -8.47
N MET A 45 4.56 6.05 -7.38
CA MET A 45 3.31 6.25 -6.67
C MET A 45 3.37 7.56 -5.87
N THR A 46 2.28 8.31 -5.92
CA THR A 46 2.15 9.59 -5.23
C THR A 46 1.26 9.46 -4.00
N MET A 47 1.40 10.37 -3.04
CA MET A 47 0.54 10.42 -1.86
C MET A 47 -0.95 10.50 -2.23
N ASN A 48 -1.27 11.27 -3.27
CA ASN A 48 -2.65 11.39 -3.79
C ASN A 48 -3.22 10.04 -4.26
N SER A 49 -2.39 9.15 -4.81
CA SER A 49 -2.85 7.81 -5.20
C SER A 49 -3.35 7.00 -3.99
N TYR A 50 -2.69 7.14 -2.83
CA TYR A 50 -3.12 6.50 -1.60
C TYR A 50 -4.38 7.15 -1.04
N LYS A 51 -4.44 8.50 -1.00
CA LYS A 51 -5.65 9.24 -0.58
C LYS A 51 -6.88 8.90 -1.42
N SER A 52 -6.74 8.87 -2.74
CA SER A 52 -7.83 8.48 -3.64
C SER A 52 -8.29 7.05 -3.40
N SER A 53 -7.38 6.15 -3.03
CA SER A 53 -7.77 4.77 -2.67
C SER A 53 -8.55 4.78 -1.36
N LEU A 54 -8.06 5.48 -0.33
CA LEU A 54 -8.68 5.55 0.99
C LEU A 54 -10.08 6.20 0.98
N PHE A 55 -10.19 7.42 0.44
CA PHE A 55 -11.41 8.22 0.52
C PHE A 55 -12.41 7.91 -0.60
N ASN A 56 -11.93 7.64 -1.82
CA ASN A 56 -12.82 7.42 -2.97
C ASN A 56 -13.06 5.92 -3.23
N LYS A 57 -12.65 5.05 -2.30
CA LYS A 57 -12.75 3.58 -2.41
C LYS A 57 -12.19 3.04 -3.74
N LYS A 58 -11.17 3.72 -4.29
CA LYS A 58 -10.62 3.40 -5.61
C LYS A 58 -9.69 2.20 -5.53
N VAL A 59 -9.89 1.22 -6.42
CA VAL A 59 -8.96 0.12 -6.65
C VAL A 59 -8.07 0.47 -7.83
N GLN A 60 -6.75 0.42 -7.64
CA GLN A 60 -5.77 0.78 -8.66
C GLN A 60 -4.97 -0.43 -9.10
N TYR A 61 -4.92 -0.63 -10.41
CA TYR A 61 -4.18 -1.69 -11.06
C TYR A 61 -2.83 -1.16 -11.57
N TYR A 62 -1.80 -1.99 -11.45
CA TYR A 62 -0.47 -1.67 -11.95
C TYR A 62 0.09 -2.80 -12.79
N SER A 63 0.57 -2.44 -13.97
CA SER A 63 1.29 -3.32 -14.86
C SER A 63 2.76 -3.41 -14.46
N MET A 64 3.29 -4.62 -14.28
CA MET A 64 4.68 -4.88 -13.93
C MET A 64 5.28 -6.04 -14.71
N LEU A 65 6.56 -5.94 -15.04
CA LEU A 65 7.33 -7.03 -15.64
C LEU A 65 7.99 -7.89 -14.56
N ARG A 66 8.01 -9.20 -14.76
CA ARG A 66 8.64 -10.17 -13.85
C ARG A 66 9.20 -11.35 -14.64
N PHE A 67 10.37 -11.84 -14.26
CA PHE A 67 10.84 -13.15 -14.71
C PHE A 67 10.06 -14.27 -14.01
N LYS A 68 9.55 -15.21 -14.80
CA LYS A 68 8.82 -16.38 -14.31
C LYS A 68 9.44 -17.64 -14.90
N SER A 69 9.64 -18.65 -14.06
CA SER A 69 10.03 -19.98 -14.48
C SER A 69 8.81 -20.91 -14.44
N ILE A 70 8.53 -21.59 -15.55
CA ILE A 70 7.53 -22.68 -15.62
C ILE A 70 8.20 -23.85 -16.30
N LYS A 71 8.14 -25.05 -15.69
CA LYS A 71 8.74 -26.28 -16.24
C LYS A 71 10.20 -26.09 -16.68
N HIS A 72 11.00 -25.40 -15.86
CA HIS A 72 12.41 -25.07 -16.12
C HIS A 72 12.66 -24.09 -17.29
N THR A 73 11.63 -23.51 -17.90
CA THR A 73 11.76 -22.45 -18.91
C THR A 73 11.52 -21.08 -18.29
N ILE A 74 12.49 -20.17 -18.44
CA ILE A 74 12.41 -18.79 -17.95
C ILE A 74 11.86 -17.88 -19.05
N PHE A 75 10.90 -17.05 -18.70
CA PHE A 75 10.36 -16.02 -19.60
C PHE A 75 9.99 -14.75 -18.84
N THR A 76 9.90 -13.65 -19.57
CA THR A 76 9.44 -12.37 -19.05
C THR A 76 7.93 -12.30 -19.16
N GLN A 77 7.25 -12.09 -18.03
CA GLN A 77 5.80 -11.95 -17.97
C GLN A 77 5.41 -10.51 -17.60
N LYS A 78 4.48 -9.93 -18.36
CA LYS A 78 3.76 -8.70 -17.98
C LYS A 78 2.52 -9.08 -17.16
N LEU A 79 2.46 -8.61 -15.92
CA LEU A 79 1.35 -8.84 -14.99
C LEU A 79 0.62 -7.53 -14.75
N ASN A 80 -0.71 -7.53 -14.87
CA ASN A 80 -1.54 -6.44 -14.35
C ASN A 80 -2.26 -6.92 -13.09
N LYS A 81 -2.02 -6.27 -11.96
CA LYS A 81 -2.63 -6.67 -10.68
C LYS A 81 -3.02 -5.47 -9.83
N ILE A 82 -3.91 -5.72 -8.89
CA ILE A 82 -4.29 -4.74 -7.86
C ILE A 82 -3.04 -4.35 -7.07
N GLY A 83 -2.68 -3.07 -7.12
CA GLY A 83 -1.58 -2.49 -6.36
C GLY A 83 -2.05 -1.72 -5.15
N LEU A 84 -2.98 -0.76 -5.32
CA LEU A 84 -3.62 -0.05 -4.20
C LEU A 84 -5.09 -0.41 -4.15
N SER A 85 -5.60 -0.64 -2.95
CA SER A 85 -7.01 -0.91 -2.71
C SER A 85 -7.37 -0.36 -1.33
N TYR A 86 -8.58 0.16 -1.20
CA TYR A 86 -9.13 0.60 0.08
C TYR A 86 -9.40 -0.60 1.02
N ASN A 87 -9.68 -1.78 0.44
CA ASN A 87 -10.10 -2.95 1.21
C ASN A 87 -8.90 -3.65 1.89
N ASP A 88 -9.02 -3.94 3.18
CA ASP A 88 -8.12 -4.79 3.95
C ASP A 88 -8.84 -6.08 4.35
N THR A 89 -8.51 -7.18 3.69
CA THR A 89 -9.16 -8.47 3.93
C THR A 89 -8.94 -9.02 5.34
N LYS A 90 -8.03 -8.45 6.12
CA LYS A 90 -7.71 -8.89 7.50
C LYS A 90 -8.48 -8.14 8.58
N ARG A 91 -9.21 -7.07 8.23
CA ARG A 91 -9.94 -6.23 9.19
C ARG A 91 -11.29 -5.84 8.65
N HIS A 92 -12.23 -5.57 9.54
CA HIS A 92 -13.49 -4.92 9.19
C HIS A 92 -13.27 -3.40 9.17
N ILE A 93 -13.43 -2.77 8.02
CA ILE A 93 -13.31 -1.31 7.87
C ILE A 93 -14.66 -0.68 8.20
N LEU A 94 -14.68 0.32 9.09
CA LEU A 94 -15.89 1.06 9.45
C LEU A 94 -16.26 2.10 8.38
N ASP A 95 -17.45 2.68 8.48
CA ASP A 95 -18.01 3.58 7.45
C ASP A 95 -17.16 4.84 7.21
N ASN A 96 -16.40 5.27 8.22
CA ASN A 96 -15.44 6.38 8.11
C ASN A 96 -14.17 6.04 7.32
N ASN A 97 -14.01 4.80 6.86
CA ASN A 97 -12.86 4.25 6.11
C ASN A 97 -11.51 4.29 6.82
N ILE A 98 -11.43 4.80 8.05
CA ILE A 98 -10.17 5.00 8.79
C ILE A 98 -10.10 4.01 9.95
N GLU A 99 -11.18 3.89 10.71
CA GLU A 99 -11.22 3.01 11.86
C GLU A 99 -11.48 1.57 11.41
N THR A 100 -10.77 0.63 12.04
CA THR A 100 -10.85 -0.78 11.67
C THR A 100 -10.95 -1.67 12.89
N LEU A 101 -11.87 -2.63 12.84
CA LEU A 101 -12.05 -3.65 13.86
C LEU A 101 -11.42 -4.97 13.40
N ALA A 102 -10.96 -5.77 14.36
CA ALA A 102 -10.55 -7.13 14.06
C ALA A 102 -11.80 -7.97 13.72
N TRP A 103 -11.65 -9.00 12.88
CA TRP A 103 -12.71 -9.98 12.68
C TRP A 103 -13.06 -10.64 14.02
N GLY A 104 -14.37 -10.76 14.32
CA GLY A 104 -14.86 -11.31 15.59
C GLY A 104 -14.87 -10.33 16.77
N HIS A 105 -14.60 -9.03 16.55
CA HIS A 105 -14.73 -8.00 17.58
C HIS A 105 -16.17 -7.89 18.12
N TYR A 106 -16.35 -7.63 19.42
CA TYR A 106 -17.68 -7.59 20.06
C TYR A 106 -18.64 -6.57 19.45
N LYS A 107 -18.14 -5.43 18.95
CA LYS A 107 -18.95 -4.41 18.24
C LYS A 107 -19.47 -4.84 16.86
N LEU A 108 -19.02 -5.99 16.35
CA LEU A 108 -19.48 -6.57 15.08
C LEU A 108 -20.53 -7.68 15.30
N ARG A 109 -20.91 -7.94 16.56
CA ARG A 109 -21.92 -8.92 16.94
C ARG A 109 -23.20 -8.24 17.39
#